data_AF-A0A229NVP9-F1
#
_entry.id   AF-A0A229NVP9-F1
#
_cell.length_a   1.000
_cell.length_b   1.000
_cell.length_c   1.000
_cell.angle_alpha   90.00
_cell.angle_beta   90.00
_cell.angle_gamma   90.00
#
_symmetry.space_group_name_H-M   'P 1'
#
loop_
_entity.id
_entity.type
_entity.pdbx_description
1 polymer ?
#
loop_
_entity_poly.entity_id
_entity_poly.type
_entity_poly.pdbx_seq_one_letter_code
_entity_poly.pdbx_strand_id
1 'polypeptide(L)' 'MSGFVGIDDFTKDTNSTGTVIILGDGQEIFRKDGLKGGDLPLEINVDLTGVLKLQIQFESSTNSGGQIDIVIGDAKLLY' A
#
# COMPACT_ATOMS: atom_id res chain seq x y z
N MET A 1 5.85 9.53 -7.09
CA MET A 1 5.75 8.06 -7.28
C MET A 1 4.35 7.73 -7.72
N SER A 2 4.20 6.88 -8.73
CA SER A 2 2.91 6.33 -9.16
C SER A 2 2.89 4.82 -9.02
N GLY A 3 1.70 4.22 -8.98
CA GLY A 3 1.49 2.77 -9.00
C GLY A 3 0.05 2.40 -8.67
N PHE A 4 -0.18 1.12 -8.43
CA PHE A 4 -1.48 0.59 -8.02
C PHE A 4 -1.33 -0.24 -6.75
N VAL A 5 -2.03 0.14 -5.68
CA VAL A 5 -2.01 -0.59 -4.41
C VAL A 5 -3.22 -1.52 -4.30
N GLY A 6 -2.99 -2.75 -3.87
CA GLY A 6 -4.05 -3.74 -3.71
C GLY A 6 -3.63 -4.95 -2.88
N ILE A 7 -4.53 -5.91 -2.76
CA ILE A 7 -4.26 -7.21 -2.16
C ILE A 7 -3.98 -8.21 -3.29
N ASP A 8 -2.92 -9.00 -3.15
CA ASP A 8 -2.57 -10.04 -4.12
C ASP A 8 -3.69 -11.07 -4.24
N ASP A 9 -3.93 -11.55 -5.47
CA ASP A 9 -4.96 -12.54 -5.76
C ASP A 9 -4.77 -13.85 -4.97
N PHE A 10 -3.56 -14.16 -4.53
CA PHE A 10 -3.28 -15.28 -3.62
C PHE A 10 -4.06 -15.19 -2.30
N THR A 11 -4.29 -13.98 -1.78
CA THR A 11 -5.04 -13.73 -0.54
C THR A 11 -6.39 -13.04 -0.78
N LYS A 12 -6.94 -13.08 -2.01
CA LYS A 12 -8.18 -12.35 -2.36
C LYS A 12 -9.42 -12.69 -1.52
N ASP A 13 -9.49 -13.88 -0.94
CA ASP A 13 -10.65 -14.29 -0.11
C ASP A 13 -10.37 -14.15 1.40
N THR A 14 -9.28 -13.47 1.79
CA THR A 14 -8.94 -13.23 3.20
C THR A 14 -9.91 -12.24 3.86
N ASN A 15 -10.17 -12.44 5.15
CA ASN A 15 -10.92 -11.50 5.99
C ASN A 15 -10.01 -10.49 6.71
N SER A 16 -8.68 -10.63 6.56
CA SER A 16 -7.72 -9.64 7.04
C SER A 16 -7.82 -8.34 6.23
N THR A 17 -7.44 -7.22 6.84
CA THR A 17 -7.36 -5.94 6.14
C THR A 17 -5.95 -5.36 6.19
N GLY A 18 -5.53 -4.72 5.11
CA GLY A 18 -4.21 -4.12 4.97
C GLY A 18 -4.24 -2.61 5.04
N THR A 19 -3.13 -2.02 5.45
CA THR A 19 -2.86 -0.59 5.37
C THR A 19 -1.53 -0.37 4.66
N VAL A 20 -1.48 0.62 3.76
CA VAL A 20 -0.25 1.13 3.17
C VAL A 20 -0.01 2.56 3.62
N ILE A 21 1.19 2.83 4.10
CA ILE A 21 1.65 4.17 4.48
C ILE A 21 2.89 4.49 3.66
N ILE A 22 2.93 5.70 3.09
CA ILE A 22 4.08 6.22 2.38
C ILE A 22 4.60 7.43 3.15
N LEU A 23 5.89 7.39 3.46
CA LEU A 23 6.61 8.42 4.19
C LEU A 23 7.65 9.06 3.27
N GLY A 24 7.71 10.39 3.28
CA GLY A 24 8.82 11.17 2.72
C GLY A 24 9.64 11.78 3.86
N ASP A 25 10.92 11.45 3.94
CA ASP A 25 11.84 11.94 4.98
C ASP A 25 11.33 11.71 6.41
N GLY A 26 10.58 10.62 6.61
CA GLY A 26 9.97 10.23 7.88
C GLY A 26 8.61 10.86 8.17
N GLN A 27 8.10 11.75 7.32
CA GLN A 27 6.76 12.32 7.42
C GLN A 27 5.76 11.53 6.57
N GLU A 28 4.59 11.21 7.13
CA GLU A 28 3.48 10.61 6.39
C GLU A 28 2.95 11.58 5.33
N ILE A 29 3.03 11.14 4.07
CA ILE A 29 2.56 11.87 2.90
C ILE A 29 1.39 11.17 2.21
N PHE A 30 1.18 9.88 2.50
CA PHE A 30 0.00 9.13 2.06
C PHE A 30 -0.29 7.98 3.02
N ARG A 31 -1.58 7.72 3.25
CA ARG A 31 -2.08 6.56 3.97
C ARG A 31 -3.32 6.02 3.28
N LYS A 32 -3.38 4.71 3.11
CA LYS A 32 -4.59 4.00 2.70
C LYS A 32 -4.85 2.84 3.64
N ASP A 33 -5.90 3.00 4.45
CA ASP A 33 -6.40 1.95 5.34
C ASP A 33 -7.46 1.07 4.67
N GLY A 34 -7.65 -0.12 5.24
CA GLY A 34 -8.77 -0.99 4.94
C GLY A 34 -8.74 -1.59 3.53
N LEU A 35 -7.55 -1.88 3.00
CA LEU A 35 -7.39 -2.69 1.79
C LEU A 35 -7.92 -4.10 2.08
N LYS A 36 -8.79 -4.62 1.21
CA LYS A 36 -9.40 -5.95 1.34
C LYS A 36 -9.09 -6.81 0.13
N GLY A 37 -9.01 -8.11 0.35
CA GLY A 37 -8.97 -9.08 -0.73
C GLY A 37 -10.21 -8.95 -1.63
N GLY A 38 -10.02 -9.11 -2.94
CA GLY A 38 -11.09 -9.08 -3.94
C GLY A 38 -11.53 -7.68 -4.38
N ASP A 39 -11.09 -6.61 -3.70
CA ASP A 39 -11.28 -5.25 -4.19
C ASP A 39 -10.40 -4.99 -5.42
N LEU A 40 -10.85 -4.10 -6.31
CA LEU A 40 -10.01 -3.60 -7.40
C LEU A 40 -8.82 -2.80 -6.82
N PRO A 41 -7.63 -2.90 -7.44
CA PRO A 41 -6.48 -2.12 -6.98
C PRO A 41 -6.73 -0.63 -7.17
N LEU A 42 -6.20 0.17 -6.24
CA LEU A 42 -6.32 1.62 -6.20
C LEU A 42 -5.09 2.27 -6.83
N GLU A 43 -5.30 3.18 -7.78
CA GLU A 43 -4.23 4.03 -8.28
C GLU A 43 -3.70 4.94 -7.17
N ILE A 44 -2.37 5.02 -7.05
CA ILE A 44 -1.68 5.95 -6.17
C ILE A 44 -0.79 6.87 -7.00
N ASN A 45 -0.79 8.16 -6.64
CA ASN A 45 0.13 9.15 -7.15
C ASN A 45 0.54 10.07 -6.00
N VAL A 46 1.78 9.97 -5.58
CA VAL A 46 2.35 10.68 -4.42
C VAL A 46 3.43 11.62 -4.92
N ASP A 47 3.30 12.90 -4.61
CA ASP A 47 4.35 13.88 -4.89
C ASP A 47 5.58 13.61 -4.01
N LEU A 48 6.75 13.54 -4.65
CA LEU A 48 8.04 13.32 -4.00
C LEU A 48 9.01 14.49 -4.26
N THR A 49 8.51 15.63 -4.69
CA THR A 49 9.33 16.82 -4.94
C THR A 49 10.07 17.20 -3.67
N GLY A 50 11.41 17.17 -3.75
CA GLY A 50 12.29 17.49 -2.63
C GLY A 50 12.45 16.39 -1.57
N VAL A 51 11.77 15.24 -1.71
CA VAL A 51 11.93 14.11 -0.79
C VAL A 51 13.24 13.36 -1.06
N LEU A 52 14.07 13.19 -0.02
CA LEU A 52 15.37 12.51 -0.15
C LEU A 52 15.28 11.02 0.17
N LYS A 53 14.39 10.64 1.08
CA LYS A 53 14.15 9.26 1.50
C LYS A 53 12.66 8.94 1.41
N LEU A 54 12.33 8.04 0.50
CA LEU A 54 11.03 7.37 0.43
C LEU A 54 11.04 6.13 1.35
N GLN A 55 9.98 5.95 2.14
CA GLN A 55 9.73 4.73 2.89
C GLN A 55 8.28 4.29 2.69
N ILE A 56 8.09 3.00 2.46
CA ILE A 56 6.77 2.38 2.29
C ILE A 56 6.61 1.39 3.45
N GLN A 57 5.52 1.54 4.20
CA GLN A 57 5.16 0.66 5.29
C GLN A 57 3.88 -0.07 4.97
N PHE A 58 3.87 -1.35 5.32
CA PHE A 58 2.72 -2.22 5.24
C PHE A 58 2.31 -2.61 6.65
N GLU A 59 1.06 -2.38 6.99
CA GLU A 59 0.48 -2.81 8.24
C GLU A 59 -0.67 -3.77 7.93
N SER A 60 -0.92 -4.71 8.84
CA SER A 60 -2.04 -5.63 8.74
C SER A 60 -2.86 -5.57 10.02
N SER A 61 -4.18 -5.48 9.85
CA SER A 61 -5.15 -5.74 10.92
C SER A 61 -5.72 -7.12 10.66
N THR A 62 -5.17 -8.10 11.37
CA THR A 62 -5.57 -9.50 11.22
C THR A 62 -6.63 -9.85 12.26
N ASN A 63 -7.81 -10.25 11.80
CA ASN A 63 -8.71 -11.00 12.64
C ASN A 63 -8.22 -12.46 12.61
N SER A 64 -7.71 -12.96 13.73
CA SER A 64 -7.32 -14.37 13.92
C SER A 64 -6.05 -14.85 13.19
N GLY A 65 -5.07 -13.96 12.91
CA GLY A 65 -3.75 -14.37 12.40
C GLY A 65 -3.72 -14.81 10.93
N GLY A 66 -4.73 -14.44 10.14
CA GLY A 66 -4.78 -14.72 8.71
C GLY A 66 -3.76 -13.92 7.92
N GLN A 67 -3.13 -14.55 6.93
CA GLN A 67 -2.23 -13.91 5.97
C GLN A 67 -2.95 -12.84 5.14
N ILE A 68 -2.23 -11.77 4.82
CA ILE A 68 -2.63 -10.78 3.81
C ILE A 68 -1.40 -10.33 3.04
N ASP A 69 -1.49 -10.42 1.72
CA ASP A 69 -0.39 -10.08 0.83
C ASP A 69 -0.71 -8.75 0.15
N ILE A 70 -0.04 -7.68 0.59
CA ILE A 70 -0.25 -6.32 0.07
C ILE A 70 0.79 -6.05 -1.02
N VAL A 71 0.34 -5.55 -2.16
CA VAL A 71 1.19 -5.32 -3.35
C VAL A 71 1.04 -3.88 -3.83
N ILE A 72 2.15 -3.31 -4.33
CA ILE A 72 2.14 -2.10 -5.15
C ILE A 72 2.61 -2.47 -6.56
N GLY A 73 1.66 -2.64 -7.47
CA GLY A 73 1.91 -2.91 -8.89
C GLY A 73 2.37 -1.67 -9.64
N ASP A 74 3.25 -1.84 -10.63
CA ASP A 74 3.81 -0.75 -11.46
C ASP A 74 4.34 0.44 -10.66
N ALA A 75 4.94 0.17 -9.50
CA ALA A 75 5.56 1.18 -8.66
C ALA A 75 6.73 1.85 -9.39
N LYS A 76 6.62 3.15 -9.67
CA LYS A 76 7.65 3.91 -10.39
C LYS A 76 7.78 5.34 -9.90
N LEU A 77 9.00 5.87 -10.01
CA LEU A 77 9.27 7.29 -9.87
C LEU A 77 8.98 7.96 -11.21
N LEU A 78 8.26 9.08 -11.16
CA LEU A 78 8.06 9.96 -12.30
C LEU A 78 9.09 11.08 -12.15
N TYR A 79 9.83 11.34 -13.23
CA TYR A 79 10.92 12.33 -13.32
C TYR A 79 10.47 13.56 -14.09
#